data_AF-A0A964JKZ4-F1
#
_entry.id   AF-A0A964JKZ4-F1
#
_cell.length_a   1.000
_cell.length_b   1.000
_cell.length_c   1.000
_cell.angle_alpha   90.00
_cell.angle_beta   90.00
_cell.angle_gamma   90.00
#
_symmetry.space_group_name_H-M   'P 1'
#
loop_
_entity.id
_entity.type
_entity.pdbx_description
1 polymer ?
#
loop_
_entity_poly.entity_id
_entity_poly.type
_entity_poly.pdbx_seq_one_letter_code
_entity_poly.pdbx_strand_id
1 'polypeptide(L)'
;MEDERIDQFRKMAKANPDDDLAHFALGQALAEAGRAAEAVIVLRQVIKLNADYSRAYVVLGRAQLAIGDETAAIETWQQGHTAAIRRGDLMPANELRGLLLAHGASVGDEGLIGIGESGDEPEREPVDLREPGEGEVRDQRTGRIGRRMKFNPFGDPLGDFIQENISQESWDAWMEMSIKVVNELRLDLGDPEAQRTWDVQMKDYLNLPEHFFEDREYG
;
A
#
# COMPACT_ATOMS: atom_id res chain seq x y z
N MET A 1 -13.28 -10.19 -17.89
CA MET A 1 -12.02 -9.86 -17.19
C MET A 1 -12.24 -8.86 -16.06
N GLU A 2 -12.24 -7.53 -16.26
CA GLU A 2 -12.36 -6.56 -15.14
C GLU A 2 -13.67 -6.64 -14.36
N ASP A 3 -14.82 -6.76 -15.05
CA ASP A 3 -16.12 -6.88 -14.38
C ASP A 3 -16.30 -8.22 -13.65
N GLU A 4 -15.70 -9.31 -14.16
CA GLU A 4 -15.71 -10.62 -13.49
C GLU A 4 -14.92 -10.57 -12.17
N ARG A 5 -13.73 -9.94 -12.20
CA ARG A 5 -12.89 -9.71 -11.01
C ARG A 5 -13.61 -8.86 -9.97
N ILE A 6 -14.28 -7.78 -10.40
CA ILE A 6 -15.10 -6.94 -9.51
C ILE A 6 -16.22 -7.75 -8.88
N ASP A 7 -16.92 -8.58 -9.66
CA ASP A 7 -18.01 -9.41 -9.14
C ASP A 7 -17.52 -10.49 -8.17
N GLN A 8 -16.33 -11.04 -8.39
CA GLN A 8 -15.69 -11.96 -7.45
C GLN A 8 -15.40 -11.27 -6.12
N PHE A 9 -14.68 -10.14 -6.12
CA PHE A 9 -14.40 -9.41 -4.88
C PHE A 9 -15.68 -8.89 -4.20
N ARG A 10 -16.70 -8.53 -4.97
CA ARG A 10 -18.02 -8.15 -4.44
C ARG A 10 -18.69 -9.31 -3.71
N LYS A 11 -18.60 -10.54 -4.22
CA LYS A 11 -19.11 -11.73 -3.52
C LYS A 11 -18.34 -11.98 -2.23
N MET A 12 -17.02 -11.78 -2.24
CA MET A 12 -16.15 -12.02 -1.08
C MET A 12 -16.41 -11.00 0.02
N ALA A 13 -16.43 -9.71 -0.31
CA ALA A 13 -16.78 -8.62 0.61
C ALA A 13 -18.21 -8.77 1.17
N LYS A 14 -19.13 -9.38 0.41
CA LYS A 14 -20.47 -9.71 0.89
C LYS A 14 -20.50 -10.95 1.79
N ALA A 15 -19.64 -11.93 1.53
CA ALA A 15 -19.54 -13.14 2.33
C ALA A 15 -18.90 -12.87 3.70
N ASN A 16 -17.93 -11.96 3.76
CA ASN A 16 -17.33 -11.47 5.00
C ASN A 16 -17.36 -9.93 5.04
N PRO A 17 -18.41 -9.31 5.62
CA PRO A 17 -18.54 -7.86 5.68
C PRO A 17 -17.48 -7.13 6.49
N ASP A 18 -16.76 -7.85 7.36
CA ASP A 18 -15.72 -7.29 8.25
C ASP A 18 -14.29 -7.53 7.72
N ASP A 19 -14.15 -8.12 6.53
CA ASP A 19 -12.86 -8.35 5.85
C ASP A 19 -12.40 -7.08 5.11
N ASP A 20 -11.50 -6.34 5.75
CA ASP A 20 -10.93 -5.12 5.19
C ASP A 20 -10.12 -5.37 3.91
N LEU A 21 -9.49 -6.54 3.75
CA LEU A 21 -8.75 -6.93 2.55
C LEU A 21 -9.70 -7.19 1.37
N ALA A 22 -10.82 -7.88 1.57
CA ALA A 22 -11.81 -8.11 0.51
C ALA A 22 -12.45 -6.79 0.06
N HIS A 23 -12.77 -5.89 0.99
CA HIS A 23 -13.25 -4.55 0.65
C HIS A 23 -12.16 -3.75 -0.07
N PHE A 24 -10.89 -3.82 0.36
CA PHE A 24 -9.80 -3.10 -0.29
C PHE A 24 -9.58 -3.60 -1.73
N ALA A 25 -9.51 -4.91 -1.94
CA ALA A 25 -9.37 -5.51 -3.26
C ALA A 25 -10.54 -5.12 -4.20
N LEU A 26 -11.78 -5.12 -3.70
CA LEU A 26 -12.94 -4.64 -4.44
C LEU A 26 -12.81 -3.14 -4.79
N GLY A 27 -12.47 -2.31 -3.80
CA GLY A 27 -12.33 -0.87 -3.97
C GLY A 27 -11.26 -0.49 -4.99
N GLN A 28 -10.13 -1.20 -4.97
CA GLN A 28 -9.06 -1.02 -5.93
C GLN A 28 -9.47 -1.48 -7.34
N ALA A 29 -10.07 -2.65 -7.48
CA ALA A 29 -10.54 -3.14 -8.78
C ALA A 29 -11.58 -2.18 -9.41
N LEU A 30 -12.45 -1.57 -8.59
CA LEU A 30 -13.38 -0.54 -9.04
C LEU A 30 -12.67 0.75 -9.47
N ALA A 31 -11.62 1.17 -8.74
CA ALA A 31 -10.84 2.35 -9.09
C ALA A 31 -10.07 2.15 -10.41
N GLU A 32 -9.45 0.99 -10.61
CA GLU A 32 -8.76 0.60 -11.86
C GLU A 32 -9.73 0.60 -13.05
N ALA A 33 -10.95 0.09 -12.86
CA ALA A 33 -12.00 0.08 -13.88
C ALA A 33 -12.66 1.46 -14.12
N GLY A 34 -12.15 2.54 -13.53
CA GLY A 34 -12.71 3.89 -13.65
C GLY A 34 -14.05 4.10 -12.93
N ARG A 35 -14.52 3.13 -12.13
CA ARG A 35 -15.76 3.19 -11.35
C ARG A 35 -15.53 3.87 -10.01
N ALA A 36 -14.93 5.07 -10.06
CA ALA A 36 -14.43 5.80 -8.90
C ALA A 36 -15.50 6.07 -7.84
N ALA A 37 -16.74 6.39 -8.23
CA ALA A 37 -17.84 6.63 -7.29
C ALA A 37 -18.17 5.38 -6.44
N GLU A 38 -18.13 4.18 -7.04
CA GLU A 38 -18.32 2.93 -6.30
C GLU A 38 -17.09 2.61 -5.43
N ALA A 39 -15.88 2.84 -5.95
CA ALA A 39 -14.64 2.65 -5.21
C ALA A 39 -14.63 3.46 -3.91
N VAL A 40 -15.06 4.73 -3.95
CA VAL A 40 -15.14 5.61 -2.77
C VAL A 40 -16.01 5.00 -1.67
N ILE A 41 -17.15 4.41 -2.02
CA ILE A 41 -18.07 3.80 -1.05
C ILE A 41 -17.40 2.61 -0.37
N VAL A 42 -16.77 1.74 -1.15
CA VAL A 42 -16.13 0.51 -0.65
C VAL A 42 -14.87 0.83 0.17
N LEU A 43 -14.02 1.74 -0.30
CA LEU A 43 -12.77 2.10 0.38
C LEU A 43 -13.01 2.83 1.71
N ARG A 44 -14.13 3.56 1.86
CA ARG A 44 -14.54 4.11 3.17
C ARG A 44 -14.86 2.99 4.19
N GLN A 45 -15.37 1.85 3.74
CA GLN A 45 -15.60 0.71 4.61
C GLN A 45 -14.27 0.10 5.08
N VAL A 46 -13.26 0.04 4.21
CA VAL A 46 -11.90 -0.42 4.59
C VAL A 46 -11.34 0.40 5.74
N ILE A 47 -11.38 1.73 5.63
CA ILE A 47 -10.88 2.63 6.68
C ILE A 47 -11.69 2.51 7.97
N LYS A 48 -12.99 2.24 7.88
CA LYS A 48 -13.85 2.02 9.05
C LYS A 48 -13.49 0.72 9.80
N LEU A 49 -13.15 -0.33 9.06
CA LEU A 49 -12.74 -1.62 9.61
C LEU A 49 -11.30 -1.55 10.15
N ASN A 50 -10.41 -0.91 9.40
CA ASN A 50 -8.99 -0.79 9.70
C ASN A 50 -8.48 0.63 9.39
N ALA A 51 -8.51 1.48 10.42
CA ALA A 51 -8.04 2.87 10.33
C ALA A 51 -6.52 3.01 10.17
N ASP A 52 -5.77 1.91 10.27
CA ASP A 52 -4.32 1.86 10.06
C ASP A 52 -3.95 1.31 8.68
N TYR A 53 -4.93 1.11 7.78
CA TYR A 53 -4.68 0.70 6.40
C TYR A 53 -4.24 1.89 5.54
N SER A 54 -2.98 2.30 5.71
CA SER A 54 -2.36 3.48 5.06
C SER A 54 -2.61 3.54 3.54
N ARG A 55 -2.57 2.39 2.85
CA ARG A 55 -2.80 2.32 1.39
C ARG A 55 -4.25 2.63 0.98
N ALA A 56 -5.22 2.29 1.81
CA ALA A 56 -6.63 2.56 1.54
C ALA A 56 -6.90 4.06 1.43
N TYR A 57 -6.20 4.89 2.21
CA TYR A 57 -6.28 6.35 2.12
C TYR A 57 -5.73 6.90 0.80
N VAL A 58 -4.65 6.33 0.27
CA VAL A 58 -4.09 6.72 -1.05
C VAL A 58 -5.12 6.46 -2.15
N VAL A 59 -5.63 5.23 -2.21
CA VAL A 59 -6.59 4.82 -3.26
C VAL A 59 -7.91 5.58 -3.11
N LEU A 60 -8.39 5.78 -1.88
CA LEU A 60 -9.63 6.53 -1.63
C LEU A 60 -9.52 7.98 -2.09
N GLY A 61 -8.44 8.69 -1.73
CA GLY A 61 -8.29 10.08 -2.13
C GLY A 61 -8.10 10.25 -3.65
N ARG A 62 -7.42 9.31 -4.32
CA ARG A 62 -7.37 9.26 -5.79
C ARG A 62 -8.77 9.04 -6.40
N ALA A 63 -9.56 8.14 -5.85
CA ALA A 63 -10.93 7.91 -6.31
C ALA A 63 -11.84 9.13 -6.07
N GLN A 64 -11.66 9.85 -4.95
CA GLN A 64 -12.37 11.10 -4.66
C GLN A 64 -12.00 12.21 -5.65
N LEU A 65 -10.72 12.35 -6.00
CA LEU A 65 -10.31 13.25 -7.07
C LEU A 65 -10.92 12.90 -8.42
N ALA A 66 -10.97 11.61 -8.76
CA ALA A 66 -11.54 11.16 -10.03
C ALA A 66 -13.04 11.47 -10.16
N ILE A 67 -13.76 11.60 -9.05
CA ILE A 67 -15.17 12.08 -9.04
C ILE A 67 -15.30 13.59 -8.86
N GLY A 68 -14.18 14.33 -8.80
CA GLY A 68 -14.13 15.79 -8.67
C GLY A 68 -14.26 16.32 -7.24
N ASP A 69 -14.17 15.47 -6.22
CA ASP A 69 -14.24 15.86 -4.80
C ASP A 69 -12.84 16.05 -4.21
N GLU A 70 -12.18 17.12 -4.63
CA GLU A 70 -10.82 17.46 -4.20
C GLU A 70 -10.74 17.78 -2.70
N THR A 71 -11.76 18.42 -2.13
CA THR A 71 -11.82 18.69 -0.70
C THR A 71 -11.81 17.40 0.11
N ALA A 72 -12.64 16.42 -0.24
CA ALA A 72 -12.65 15.13 0.46
C ALA A 72 -11.35 14.35 0.25
N ALA A 73 -10.73 14.46 -0.93
CA ALA A 73 -9.43 13.85 -1.21
C ALA A 73 -8.34 14.38 -0.27
N ILE A 74 -8.25 15.71 -0.11
CA ILE A 74 -7.31 16.36 0.80
C ILE A 74 -7.53 15.90 2.25
N GLU A 75 -8.77 15.91 2.74
CA GLU A 75 -9.09 15.44 4.09
C GLU A 75 -8.70 13.97 4.30
N THR A 76 -8.99 13.12 3.31
CA THR A 76 -8.66 11.70 3.35
C THR A 76 -7.15 11.50 3.38
N TRP A 77 -6.39 12.24 2.58
CA TRP A 77 -4.94 12.12 2.57
C TRP A 77 -4.28 12.65 3.85
N GLN A 78 -4.84 13.69 4.48
CA GLN A 78 -4.39 14.15 5.79
C GLN A 78 -4.55 13.04 6.85
N GLN A 79 -5.74 12.42 6.90
CA GLN A 79 -5.99 11.30 7.81
C GLN A 79 -5.06 10.12 7.55
N GLY A 80 -4.87 9.77 6.27
CA GLY A 80 -3.99 8.68 5.87
C GLY A 80 -2.53 8.96 6.20
N HIS A 81 -2.08 10.21 6.04
CA HIS A 81 -0.71 10.61 6.36
C HIS A 81 -0.43 10.42 7.85
N THR A 82 -1.35 10.86 8.70
CA THR A 82 -1.25 10.67 10.16
C THR A 82 -1.32 9.19 10.54
N ALA A 83 -2.20 8.40 9.93
CA ALA A 83 -2.29 6.96 10.16
C ALA A 83 -1.00 6.23 9.74
N ALA A 84 -0.45 6.57 8.57
CA ALA A 84 0.79 6.01 8.05
C ALA A 84 1.99 6.32 8.95
N ILE A 85 2.13 7.57 9.43
CA ILE A 85 3.19 7.93 10.38
C ILE A 85 3.02 7.17 11.69
N ARG A 86 1.81 7.10 12.24
CA ARG A 86 1.52 6.36 13.49
C ARG A 86 1.95 4.89 13.39
N ARG A 87 1.73 4.27 12.22
CA ARG A 87 2.11 2.89 11.94
C ARG A 87 3.59 2.71 11.58
N GLY A 88 4.28 3.79 11.21
CA GLY A 88 5.65 3.76 10.71
C GLY A 88 5.76 3.41 9.22
N ASP A 89 4.66 3.49 8.47
CA ASP A 89 4.60 3.29 7.03
C ASP A 89 5.10 4.56 6.30
N LEU A 90 6.41 4.75 6.27
CA LEU A 90 7.02 5.99 5.75
C LEU A 90 6.72 6.24 4.25
N MET A 91 6.48 5.20 3.45
CA MET A 91 6.19 5.37 2.02
C MET A 91 4.77 5.88 1.76
N PRO A 92 3.69 5.22 2.21
CA PRO A 92 2.35 5.82 2.15
C PRO A 92 2.32 7.22 2.77
N ALA A 93 3.05 7.47 3.86
CA ALA A 93 3.18 8.81 4.41
C ALA A 93 3.82 9.79 3.40
N ASN A 94 4.97 9.46 2.81
CA ASN A 94 5.61 10.34 1.83
C ASN A 94 4.78 10.54 0.56
N GLU A 95 4.10 9.51 0.07
CA GLU A 95 3.20 9.59 -1.08
C GLU A 95 2.02 10.52 -0.79
N LEU A 96 1.34 10.33 0.35
CA LEU A 96 0.25 11.18 0.80
C LEU A 96 0.71 12.62 1.03
N ARG A 97 1.91 12.82 1.56
CA ARG A 97 2.54 14.14 1.70
C ARG A 97 2.72 14.81 0.34
N GLY A 98 3.23 14.08 -0.65
CA GLY A 98 3.41 14.58 -2.02
C GLY A 98 2.08 14.99 -2.66
N LEU A 99 1.04 14.16 -2.49
CA LEU A 99 -0.31 14.45 -2.95
C LEU A 99 -0.87 15.71 -2.28
N LEU A 100 -0.75 15.85 -0.97
CA LEU A 100 -1.20 17.05 -0.24
C LEU A 100 -0.52 18.32 -0.75
N LEU A 101 0.81 18.30 -0.91
CA LEU A 101 1.55 19.46 -1.40
C LEU A 101 1.20 19.82 -2.86
N ALA A 102 1.00 18.82 -3.72
CA ALA A 102 0.60 19.04 -5.12
C ALA A 102 -0.77 19.71 -5.24
N HIS A 103 -1.65 19.48 -4.28
CA HIS A 103 -2.99 20.06 -4.21
C HIS A 103 -3.07 21.31 -3.28
N GLY A 104 -1.92 21.90 -2.94
CA GLY A 104 -1.83 23.13 -2.15
C GLY A 104 -2.30 22.99 -0.69
N ALA A 105 -2.47 21.76 -0.21
CA ALA A 105 -2.84 21.49 1.17
C ALA A 105 -1.60 21.53 2.07
N SER A 106 -1.74 22.18 3.22
CA SER A 106 -0.75 22.08 4.29
C SER A 106 -0.78 20.67 4.85
N VAL A 107 0.38 20.04 4.84
CA VAL A 107 0.66 18.88 5.68
C VAL A 107 0.88 19.49 7.06
N GLY A 108 -0.06 19.29 7.99
CA GLY A 108 0.08 19.83 9.34
C GLY A 108 1.43 19.42 9.94
N ASP A 109 2.01 20.29 10.77
CA ASP A 109 3.29 20.07 11.46
C ASP A 109 3.33 18.79 12.33
N GLU A 110 2.24 18.03 12.40
CA GLU A 110 2.19 16.66 12.93
C GLU A 110 3.11 15.66 12.18
N GLY A 111 3.74 16.07 11.07
CA GLY A 111 4.84 15.35 10.41
C GLY A 111 6.16 16.12 10.27
N LEU A 112 6.20 17.42 10.60
CA LEU A 112 7.41 18.25 10.62
C LEU A 112 7.81 18.54 12.07
N ILE A 113 8.78 17.80 12.56
CA ILE A 113 9.92 18.45 13.21
C ILE A 113 11.01 18.37 12.16
N GLY A 114 11.64 19.50 11.92
CA GLY A 114 12.66 19.62 10.90
C GLY A 114 12.70 20.93 10.15
N ILE A 115 11.85 21.92 10.46
CA ILE A 115 12.22 23.34 10.41
C ILE A 115 11.41 24.15 11.41
N GLY A 116 11.91 24.28 12.64
CA GLY A 116 11.38 25.20 13.64
C GLY A 116 12.30 25.20 14.83
N GLU A 117 13.09 26.26 14.99
CA GLU A 117 13.98 26.44 16.13
C GLU A 117 13.23 26.23 17.45
N SER A 118 13.95 25.62 18.40
CA SER A 118 13.71 25.57 19.86
C SER A 118 12.61 24.64 20.41
N GLY A 119 13.10 23.60 21.12
CA GLY A 119 12.63 23.30 22.47
C GLY A 119 11.89 21.98 22.64
N ASP A 120 12.66 20.95 23.03
CA ASP A 120 12.21 19.71 23.68
C ASP A 120 11.35 18.73 22.84
N GLU A 121 12.03 17.97 21.97
CA GLU A 121 11.47 16.85 21.20
C GLU A 121 11.68 15.49 21.93
N PRO A 122 10.70 14.58 21.92
CA PRO A 122 11.00 13.16 22.12
C PRO A 122 11.73 12.66 20.86
N GLU A 123 12.91 12.09 21.05
CA GLU A 123 13.88 11.68 20.02
C GLU A 123 13.22 10.99 18.81
N ARG A 124 13.15 11.71 17.69
CA ARG A 124 12.89 11.10 16.38
C ARG A 124 14.13 10.31 15.99
N GLU A 125 13.97 9.02 15.71
CA GLU A 125 15.06 8.29 15.06
C GLU A 125 15.28 8.87 13.65
N PRO A 126 16.48 9.40 13.36
CA PRO A 126 16.75 10.07 12.10
C PRO A 126 16.52 9.12 10.92
N VAL A 127 15.97 9.65 9.82
CA VAL A 127 16.00 8.96 8.52
C VAL A 127 17.44 8.58 8.27
N ASP A 128 17.72 7.28 8.20
CA ASP A 128 19.09 6.84 8.08
C ASP A 128 19.59 7.16 6.67
N LEU A 129 20.23 8.33 6.53
CA LEU A 129 20.80 8.84 5.28
C LEU A 129 22.09 8.10 4.90
N ARG A 130 22.59 7.18 5.75
CA ARG A 130 23.76 6.39 5.40
C ARG A 130 23.46 5.52 4.18
N GLU A 131 24.49 5.25 3.40
CA GLU A 131 24.38 4.22 2.38
C GLU A 131 24.32 2.84 3.06
N PRO A 132 23.44 1.92 2.61
CA PRO A 132 23.38 0.57 3.16
C PRO A 132 24.75 -0.11 3.10
N GLY A 133 25.17 -0.69 4.23
CA GLY A 133 26.41 -1.44 4.33
C GLY A 133 26.36 -2.79 3.61
N GLU A 134 27.45 -3.54 3.71
CA GLU A 134 27.53 -4.90 3.16
C GLU A 134 26.50 -5.81 3.85
N GLY A 135 25.56 -6.35 3.09
CA GLY A 135 24.47 -7.18 3.61
C GLY A 135 23.24 -6.41 4.09
N GLU A 136 23.17 -5.10 3.84
CA GLU A 136 22.02 -4.25 4.13
C GLU A 136 21.36 -3.75 2.84
N VAL A 137 20.09 -3.37 2.94
CA VAL A 137 19.33 -2.79 1.84
C VAL A 137 18.48 -1.63 2.36
N ARG A 138 18.37 -0.58 1.55
CA ARG A 138 17.38 0.46 1.79
C ARG A 138 16.04 -0.06 1.30
N ASP A 139 15.18 -0.38 2.24
CA ASP A 139 13.89 -0.98 1.98
C ASP A 139 12.97 0.00 1.25
N GLN A 140 12.50 -0.38 0.06
CA GLN A 140 11.64 0.46 -0.76
C GLN A 140 10.26 0.71 -0.15
N ARG A 141 9.78 -0.17 0.75
CA ARG A 141 8.46 -0.02 1.39
C ARG A 141 8.51 0.91 2.61
N THR A 142 9.59 0.88 3.38
CA THR A 142 9.71 1.58 4.66
C THR A 142 10.72 2.71 4.61
N GLY A 143 11.58 2.79 3.59
CA GLY A 143 12.68 3.75 3.48
C GLY A 143 13.83 3.53 4.48
N ARG A 144 13.69 2.56 5.39
CA ARG A 144 14.66 2.22 6.44
C ARG A 144 15.72 1.26 5.90
N ILE A 145 16.87 1.23 6.55
CA ILE A 145 17.88 0.22 6.27
C ILE A 145 17.50 -1.05 7.03
N GLY A 146 17.36 -2.15 6.28
CA GLY A 146 17.07 -3.47 6.81
C GLY A 146 18.06 -4.50 6.31
N ARG A 147 17.88 -5.76 6.72
CA ARG A 147 18.77 -6.84 6.30
C ARG A 147 18.51 -7.18 4.85
N ARG A 148 19.57 -7.34 4.05
CA ARG A 148 19.43 -7.84 2.68
C ARG A 148 19.04 -9.31 2.68
N MET A 149 18.10 -9.67 1.82
CA MET A 149 17.69 -11.05 1.62
C MET A 149 18.79 -11.89 0.96
N LYS A 150 18.89 -13.15 1.39
CA LYS A 150 19.91 -14.10 0.90
C LYS A 150 19.41 -14.98 -0.25
N PHE A 151 18.17 -14.82 -0.68
CA PHE A 151 17.54 -15.61 -1.72
C PHE A 151 16.71 -14.71 -2.64
N ASN A 152 16.54 -15.17 -3.88
CA ASN A 152 15.59 -14.60 -4.83
C ASN A 152 14.24 -15.34 -4.65
N PRO A 153 13.12 -14.64 -4.37
CA PRO A 153 11.82 -15.27 -4.13
C PRO A 153 11.20 -16.00 -5.33
N PHE A 154 11.46 -15.55 -6.55
CA PHE A 154 10.74 -15.99 -7.76
C PHE A 154 11.66 -16.57 -8.85
N GLY A 155 12.97 -16.35 -8.74
CA GLY A 155 13.96 -16.75 -9.76
C GLY A 155 13.85 -15.96 -11.07
N ASP A 156 13.10 -14.86 -11.07
CA ASP A 156 12.84 -13.97 -12.20
C ASP A 156 13.34 -12.54 -11.91
N PRO A 157 13.26 -11.60 -12.88
CA PRO A 157 13.69 -10.21 -12.66
C PRO A 157 12.93 -9.48 -11.54
N LEU A 158 11.68 -9.84 -11.26
CA LEU A 158 10.92 -9.28 -10.14
C LEU A 158 11.55 -9.73 -8.82
N GLY A 159 11.92 -11.01 -8.72
CA GLY A 159 12.58 -11.56 -7.56
C GLY A 159 13.98 -10.99 -7.32
N ASP A 160 14.73 -10.69 -8.39
CA ASP A 160 16.01 -9.96 -8.28
C ASP A 160 15.77 -8.55 -7.72
N PHE A 161 14.77 -7.84 -8.24
CA PHE A 161 14.41 -6.51 -7.76
C PHE A 161 14.01 -6.53 -6.28
N ILE A 162 13.18 -7.49 -5.88
CA ILE A 162 12.75 -7.66 -4.49
C ILE A 162 13.96 -7.95 -3.59
N GLN A 163 14.87 -8.84 -4.00
CA GLN A 163 16.10 -9.12 -3.26
C GLN A 163 16.98 -7.88 -3.06
N GLU A 164 17.06 -7.01 -4.08
CA GLU A 164 17.93 -5.83 -4.07
C GLU A 164 17.32 -4.61 -3.39
N ASN A 165 15.99 -4.50 -3.32
CA ASN A 165 15.29 -3.28 -2.89
C ASN A 165 14.34 -3.48 -1.71
N ILE A 166 14.05 -4.71 -1.30
CA ILE A 166 13.18 -5.02 -0.16
C ILE A 166 14.01 -5.69 0.94
N SER A 167 13.85 -5.24 2.18
CA SER A 167 14.49 -5.86 3.33
C SER A 167 13.87 -7.21 3.66
N GLN A 168 14.67 -8.08 4.28
CA GLN A 168 14.19 -9.34 4.84
C GLN A 168 13.00 -9.12 5.79
N GLU A 169 13.03 -8.06 6.60
CA GLU A 169 11.93 -7.73 7.51
C GLU A 169 10.63 -7.41 6.78
N SER A 170 10.68 -6.59 5.73
CA SER A 170 9.48 -6.28 4.93
C SER A 170 8.99 -7.48 4.15
N TRP A 171 9.90 -8.31 3.65
CA TRP A 171 9.54 -9.55 2.98
C TRP A 171 8.87 -10.54 3.93
N ASP A 172 9.44 -10.77 5.11
CA ASP A 172 8.86 -11.66 6.12
C ASP A 172 7.46 -11.16 6.55
N ALA A 173 7.32 -9.85 6.76
CA ALA A 173 6.03 -9.23 7.08
C ALA A 173 5.02 -9.37 5.92
N TRP A 174 5.47 -9.25 4.67
CA TRP A 174 4.63 -9.54 3.51
C TRP A 174 4.22 -11.01 3.49
N MET A 175 5.13 -11.95 3.72
CA MET A 175 4.82 -13.37 3.70
C MET A 175 3.75 -13.73 4.74
N GLU A 176 3.85 -13.18 5.96
CA GLU A 176 2.81 -13.35 6.98
C GLU A 176 1.46 -12.75 6.55
N MET A 177 1.47 -11.55 5.96
CA MET A 177 0.26 -10.93 5.42
C MET A 177 -0.33 -11.73 4.27
N SER A 178 0.52 -12.26 3.39
CA SER A 178 0.14 -13.00 2.19
C SER A 178 -0.60 -14.29 2.54
N ILE A 179 -0.28 -14.93 3.66
CA ILE A 179 -1.03 -16.08 4.18
C ILE A 179 -2.46 -15.66 4.55
N LYS A 180 -2.63 -14.49 5.17
CA LYS A 180 -3.97 -13.95 5.47
C LYS A 180 -4.72 -13.64 4.18
N VAL A 181 -4.07 -12.97 3.23
CA VAL A 181 -4.63 -12.68 1.90
C VAL A 181 -5.14 -13.97 1.26
N VAL A 182 -4.33 -15.03 1.21
CA VAL A 182 -4.73 -16.33 0.62
C VAL A 182 -5.93 -16.93 1.36
N ASN A 183 -5.95 -16.89 2.69
CA ASN A 183 -7.02 -17.49 3.49
C ASN A 183 -8.34 -16.71 3.43
N GLU A 184 -8.28 -15.38 3.63
CA GLU A 184 -9.42 -14.46 3.63
C GLU A 184 -10.04 -14.40 2.23
N LEU A 185 -9.19 -14.23 1.20
CA LEU A 185 -9.64 -14.16 -0.18
C LEU A 185 -9.87 -15.54 -0.82
N ARG A 186 -9.61 -16.63 -0.09
CA ARG A 186 -9.72 -18.02 -0.58
C ARG A 186 -9.02 -18.24 -1.92
N LEU A 187 -7.81 -17.70 -2.05
CA LEU A 187 -7.03 -17.80 -3.27
C LEU A 187 -6.50 -19.22 -3.44
N ASP A 188 -6.81 -19.84 -4.56
CA ASP A 188 -6.09 -21.03 -5.02
C ASP A 188 -4.93 -20.55 -5.89
N LEU A 189 -3.70 -20.54 -5.36
CA LEU A 189 -2.55 -20.04 -6.12
C LEU A 189 -2.17 -20.91 -7.34
N GLY A 190 -2.87 -22.03 -7.58
CA GLY A 190 -2.82 -22.76 -8.85
C GLY A 190 -3.76 -22.20 -9.93
N ASP A 191 -4.66 -21.28 -9.59
CA ASP A 191 -5.52 -20.56 -10.53
C ASP A 191 -4.84 -19.24 -10.97
N PRO A 192 -4.65 -19.00 -12.28
CA PRO A 192 -4.08 -17.77 -12.81
C PRO A 192 -4.71 -16.47 -12.28
N GLU A 193 -6.03 -16.43 -12.05
CA GLU A 193 -6.71 -15.22 -11.57
C GLU A 193 -6.41 -14.96 -10.08
N ALA A 194 -6.33 -16.03 -9.30
CA ALA A 194 -5.96 -15.95 -7.89
C ALA A 194 -4.48 -15.59 -7.71
N GLN A 195 -3.60 -16.10 -8.57
CA GLN A 195 -2.19 -15.70 -8.60
C GLN A 195 -2.04 -14.21 -8.98
N ARG A 196 -2.81 -13.73 -9.96
CA ARG A 196 -2.86 -12.30 -10.30
C ARG A 196 -3.35 -11.44 -9.14
N THR A 197 -4.34 -11.91 -8.40
CA THR A 197 -4.82 -11.22 -7.20
C THR A 197 -3.73 -11.15 -6.13
N TRP A 198 -3.04 -12.27 -5.87
CA TRP A 198 -1.93 -12.30 -4.92
C TRP A 198 -0.80 -11.36 -5.32
N ASP A 199 -0.43 -11.35 -6.61
CA ASP A 199 0.59 -10.46 -7.15
C ASP A 199 0.21 -8.98 -7.06
N VAL A 200 -1.06 -8.64 -7.30
CA VAL A 200 -1.57 -7.28 -7.06
C VAL A 200 -1.42 -6.92 -5.58
N GLN A 201 -1.85 -7.78 -4.65
CA GLN A 201 -1.69 -7.52 -3.22
C GLN A 201 -0.23 -7.40 -2.80
N MET A 202 0.67 -8.20 -3.37
CA MET A 202 2.11 -8.13 -3.13
C MET A 202 2.70 -6.81 -3.64
N LYS A 203 2.45 -6.50 -4.91
CA LYS A 203 2.84 -5.24 -5.56
C LYS A 203 2.44 -4.08 -4.68
N ASP A 204 1.23 -4.17 -4.17
CA ASP A 204 0.61 -3.13 -3.40
C ASP A 204 1.22 -2.97 -2.01
N TYR A 205 1.41 -4.08 -1.31
CA TYR A 205 1.97 -4.09 0.02
C TYR A 205 3.46 -3.70 0.02
N LEU A 206 4.24 -4.21 -0.92
CA LEU A 206 5.68 -3.96 -1.05
C LEU A 206 6.01 -2.71 -1.87
N ASN A 207 4.99 -2.08 -2.47
CA ASN A 207 5.12 -0.93 -3.37
C ASN A 207 6.07 -1.19 -4.55
N LEU A 208 5.85 -2.32 -5.23
CA LEU A 208 6.66 -2.76 -6.36
C LEU A 208 6.28 -2.03 -7.65
N PRO A 209 7.22 -1.77 -8.56
CA PRO A 209 6.94 -1.11 -9.82
C PRO A 209 5.94 -1.90 -10.71
N GLU A 210 5.00 -1.19 -11.34
CA GLU A 210 3.94 -1.78 -12.18
C GLU A 210 4.48 -2.63 -13.35
N HIS A 211 5.59 -2.21 -13.96
CA HIS A 211 6.14 -2.86 -15.16
C HIS A 211 6.53 -4.33 -14.95
N PHE A 212 6.73 -4.78 -13.71
CA PHE A 212 6.95 -6.20 -13.42
C PHE A 212 5.69 -7.07 -13.55
N PHE A 213 4.50 -6.45 -13.62
CA PHE A 213 3.21 -7.12 -13.58
C PHE A 213 2.40 -6.96 -14.88
N GLU A 214 2.77 -6.04 -15.77
CA GLU A 214 2.05 -5.76 -17.02
C GLU A 214 2.09 -6.94 -18.01
N ASP A 215 3.27 -7.55 -18.18
CA ASP A 215 3.52 -8.66 -19.13
C ASP A 215 3.61 -10.03 -18.44
N ARG A 216 3.24 -10.12 -17.16
CA ARG A 216 3.36 -11.36 -16.38
C ARG A 216 2.30 -12.36 -16.84
N GLU A 217 2.74 -13.47 -17.43
CA GLU A 217 1.85 -14.58 -17.77
C GLU A 217 1.55 -15.41 -16.50
N TYR A 218 0.25 -15.57 -16.23
CA TYR A 218 -0.27 -16.41 -15.17
C TYR A 218 -0.75 -17.71 -15.82
N GLY A 219 -0.13 -18.84 -15.48
CA GLY A 219 -0.23 -20.10 -16.22
C GLY A 219 -0.50 -21.31 -15.34
#